data_AF-A0A3N5PIN7-F1
#
_entry.id   AF-A0A3N5PIN7-F1
#
_cell.length_a   1.000
_cell.length_b   1.000
_cell.length_c   1.000
_cell.angle_alpha   90.00
_cell.angle_beta   90.00
_cell.angle_gamma   90.00
#
_symmetry.space_group_name_H-M   'P 1'
#
loop_
_entity.id
_entity.type
_entity.pdbx_description
1 polymer ?
#
loop_
_entity_poly.entity_id
_entity_poly.type
_entity_poly.pdbx_seq_one_letter_code
_entity_poly.pdbx_strand_id
1 'polypeptide(L)' 'MHEIIDLRSDTVTRPTAAMREVMARAEVGDDVYGEDPSVNRLQQRAAELLDKEAAL' A
#
# COMPACT_ATOMS: atom_id res chain seq x y z
N MET A 1 -26.71 7.14 -6.65
CA MET A 1 -25.57 6.77 -7.51
C MET A 1 -25.88 5.42 -8.11
N HIS A 2 -25.80 5.26 -9.43
CA HIS A 2 -25.86 3.92 -10.01
C HIS A 2 -24.55 3.20 -9.62
N GLU A 3 -24.65 1.97 -9.10
CA GLU A 3 -23.49 1.08 -9.06
C GLU A 3 -23.10 0.77 -10.50
N ILE A 4 -21.88 1.19 -10.88
CA ILE A 4 -21.32 0.91 -12.19
C ILE A 4 -20.64 -0.45 -12.09
N ILE A 5 -21.11 -1.42 -12.87
CA ILE A 5 -20.41 -2.68 -13.06
C ILE A 5 -19.32 -2.42 -14.11
N ASP A 6 -18.12 -2.09 -13.65
CA ASP A 6 -16.98 -1.74 -14.50
C ASP A 6 -16.05 -2.96 -14.69
N LEU A 7 -16.19 -3.65 -15.83
CA LEU A 7 -15.44 -4.88 -16.17
C LEU A 7 -14.23 -4.62 -17.05
N ARG A 8 -13.79 -3.37 -17.21
CA ARG A 8 -12.70 -3.03 -18.14
C ARG A 8 -11.34 -3.55 -17.66
N SER A 9 -11.09 -3.53 -16.35
CA SER A 9 -9.81 -3.89 -15.72
C SER A 9 -9.95 -3.94 -14.20
N ASP A 10 -9.10 -4.69 -13.49
CA ASP A 10 -8.98 -4.63 -12.02
C ASP A 10 -8.35 -3.33 -11.51
N THR A 11 -7.59 -2.64 -12.37
CA THR A 11 -6.99 -1.33 -12.07
C THR A 11 -8.00 -0.21 -11.84
N VAL A 12 -9.29 -0.42 -12.12
CA VAL A 12 -10.37 0.55 -11.82
C VAL A 12 -10.78 0.55 -10.34
N THR A 13 -10.27 -0.40 -9.55
CA THR A 13 -10.52 -0.46 -8.10
C THR A 13 -10.16 0.86 -7.43
N ARG A 14 -10.94 1.21 -6.41
CA ARG A 14 -10.73 2.43 -5.62
C ARG A 14 -10.40 2.06 -4.19
N PRO A 15 -9.55 2.84 -3.50
CA PRO A 15 -9.31 2.65 -2.07
C PRO A 15 -10.62 2.67 -1.28
N THR A 16 -10.81 1.64 -0.45
CA THR A 16 -11.92 1.57 0.51
C THR A 16 -11.80 2.68 1.55
N ALA A 17 -12.88 2.95 2.30
CA ALA A 17 -12.85 3.94 3.39
C ALA A 17 -11.75 3.63 4.42
N ALA A 18 -11.64 2.37 4.86
CA ALA A 18 -10.61 1.93 5.79
C ALA A 18 -9.19 2.13 5.23
N MET A 19 -8.96 1.83 3.94
CA MET A 19 -7.66 2.08 3.31
C MET A 19 -7.31 3.57 3.33
N ARG A 20 -8.28 4.44 3.03
CA ARG A 20 -8.06 5.90 3.08
C ARG A 20 -7.76 6.41 4.48
N GLU A 21 -8.45 5.88 5.50
CA GLU A 21 -8.19 6.26 6.90
C GLU A 21 -6.78 5.86 7.35
N VAL A 22 -6.34 4.67 6.99
CA VAL A 22 -4.97 4.21 7.30
C VAL A 22 -3.93 5.05 6.57
N MET A 23 -4.12 5.30 5.27
CA MET A 23 -3.23 6.17 4.49
C MET A 23 -3.12 7.58 5.09
N ALA A 24 -4.24 8.16 5.53
CA ALA A 24 -4.27 9.50 6.10
C ALA A 24 -3.58 9.61 7.47
N ARG A 25 -3.45 8.49 8.20
CA ARG A 25 -2.83 8.43 9.54
C ARG A 25 -1.41 7.84 9.52
N ALA A 26 -0.92 7.43 8.35
CA ALA A 26 0.37 6.77 8.23
C ALA A 26 1.50 7.74 8.60
N GLU A 27 2.44 7.27 9.43
CA GLU A 27 3.72 7.94 9.62
C GLU A 27 4.52 7.84 8.31
N VAL A 28 5.08 8.95 7.86
CA VAL A 28 5.84 9.06 6.61
C VAL A 28 7.19 9.72 6.86
N GLY A 29 8.12 9.49 5.95
CA GLY A 29 9.48 10.03 6.00
C GLY A 29 10.09 10.15 4.60
N ASP A 30 11.39 10.38 4.51
CA ASP A 30 12.10 10.39 3.23
C ASP A 30 12.56 8.97 2.87
N ASP A 31 11.95 8.40 1.83
CA ASP A 31 12.27 7.05 1.37
C ASP A 31 13.68 6.93 0.76
N VAL A 32 14.23 8.01 0.18
CA VAL A 32 15.58 8.00 -0.40
C VAL A 32 16.64 7.80 0.69
N TYR A 33 16.38 8.34 1.89
CA TYR A 33 17.22 8.14 3.06
C TYR A 33 16.80 6.93 3.92
N GLY A 34 15.74 6.21 3.53
CA GLY A 34 15.23 5.04 4.25
C GLY A 34 14.50 5.40 5.55
N GLU A 35 14.01 6.63 5.68
CA GLU A 35 13.40 7.16 6.90
C GLU A 35 11.87 7.02 6.92
N ASP A 36 11.25 6.53 5.84
CA ASP A 36 9.80 6.31 5.81
C ASP A 36 9.41 4.99 6.52
N PRO A 37 8.77 5.06 7.71
CA PRO A 37 8.47 3.86 8.48
C PRO A 37 7.35 3.03 7.84
N SER A 38 6.46 3.64 7.05
CA SER A 38 5.37 2.92 6.39
C SER A 38 5.88 2.12 5.20
N VAL A 39 6.81 2.68 4.41
CA VAL A 39 7.46 1.96 3.31
C VAL A 39 8.31 0.81 3.85
N ASN A 40 9.14 1.06 4.87
CA ASN A 40 9.97 0.02 5.47
C ASN A 40 9.16 -1.16 6.01
N ARG A 41 8.05 -0.90 6.71
CA ARG A 41 7.14 -1.96 7.19
C ARG A 41 6.53 -2.76 6.05
N LEU A 42 6.13 -2.11 4.95
CA LEU A 42 5.59 -2.80 3.79
C LEU A 42 6.63 -3.74 3.17
N GLN A 43 7.86 -3.25 2.98
CA GLN A 43 8.95 -4.06 2.40
C GLN A 43 9.32 -5.23 3.30
N GLN A 44 9.48 -5.01 4.62
CA GLN A 44 9.75 -6.08 5.57
C GLN A 44 8.65 -7.15 5.53
N ARG A 45 7.37 -6.72 5.55
CA ARG A 45 6.26 -7.65 5.49
C ARG A 45 6.24 -8.46 4.19
N ALA A 46 6.56 -7.83 3.06
CA ALA A 46 6.63 -8.52 1.78
C ALA A 46 7.80 -9.53 1.73
N ALA A 47 8.97 -9.17 2.25
CA ALA A 47 10.14 -10.05 2.34
C ALA A 47 9.85 -11.28 3.20
N GLU A 48 9.23 -11.07 4.37
CA GLU A 48 8.78 -12.16 5.26
C GLU A 48 7.75 -13.08 4.59
N LEU A 49 6.75 -12.51 3.91
CA LEU A 49 5.69 -13.28 3.25
C LEU A 49 6.21 -14.14 2.10
N LEU A 50 7.27 -13.69 1.42
CA LEU A 50 7.80 -14.33 0.22
C LEU A 50 9.10 -15.11 0.47
N ASP A 51 9.53 -15.19 1.73
CA ASP A 51 10.79 -15.82 2.16
C ASP A 51 11.99 -15.28 1.36
N LYS A 52 12.17 -13.96 1.40
CA LYS A 52 13.26 -13.23 0.74
C LYS A 52 14.01 -12.40 1.77
N GLU A 53 15.29 -12.15 1.49
CA GLU A 53 16.12 -11.30 2.35
C GLU A 53 15.68 -9.83 2.32
N ALA A 54 15.22 -9.36 1.14
CA ALA A 54 14.69 -8.02 0.92
C ALA A 54 13.59 -8.04 -0.15
N ALA A 55 12.70 -7.04 -0.12
CA ALA A 55 11.61 -6.87 -1.09
C ALA A 55 11.91 -5.84 -2.18
N LEU A 56 13.02 -5.10 -2.04
CA LEU A 56 13.58 -4.15 -3.00
C LEU A 56 15.10 -4.15 -2.92
#